data_AF-A0ABD0N589-F1
#
_entry.id   AF-A0ABD0N589-F1
#
_cell.length_a   1.000
_cell.length_b   1.000
_cell.length_c   1.000
_cell.angle_alpha   90.00
_cell.angle_beta   90.00
_cell.angle_gamma   90.00
#
_symmetry.space_group_name_H-M   'P 1'
#
loop_
_entity.id
_entity.type
_entity.pdbx_description
1 polymer ?
#
loop_
_entity_poly.entity_id
_entity_poly.type
_entity_poly.pdbx_seq_one_letter_code
_entity_poly.pdbx_strand_id
1 'polypeptide(L)'
;MDNYTQQELADLFVQYNVKSPSTGNDLTPPISFNLMFQTSIGPGGNMQGYLRPETAQGIFLNFKRLLEFNQGKLPFAAAQIGNSFRNEISPRSGLIRVREFTMAEIEHFVDPNEKVHSKFSNVADLEIMLYSSKAQTSGQSAQIMRLGDAVEQGVINNSVLGYFIGRIYLYLIKVGVAKDKLRFRQHMDNEMAHYACDCWDAETKTSY
;
A
#
# COMPACT_ATOMS: atom_id res chain seq x y z
N MET A 1 10.90 -3.17 -10.05
CA MET A 1 11.40 -4.52 -9.69
C MET A 1 10.27 -5.38 -9.17
N ASP A 2 9.22 -4.77 -8.61
CA ASP A 2 8.09 -5.42 -7.93
C ASP A 2 7.13 -6.18 -8.86
N ASN A 3 7.49 -6.29 -10.13
CA ASN A 3 6.70 -6.80 -11.24
C ASN A 3 7.15 -8.18 -11.72
N TYR A 4 8.33 -8.62 -11.29
CA TYR A 4 8.92 -9.87 -11.77
C TYR A 4 8.30 -11.07 -11.06
N THR A 5 7.92 -12.06 -11.84
CA THR A 5 7.55 -13.39 -11.34
C THR A 5 8.74 -14.09 -10.69
N GLN A 6 8.47 -15.18 -9.96
CA GLN A 6 9.53 -16.00 -9.36
C GLN A 6 10.53 -16.52 -10.40
N GLN A 7 10.04 -16.92 -11.58
CA GLN A 7 10.91 -17.41 -12.65
C GLN A 7 11.74 -16.28 -13.26
N GLU A 8 11.14 -15.13 -13.57
CA GLU A 8 11.88 -13.98 -14.09
C GLU A 8 12.96 -13.50 -13.11
N LEU A 9 12.67 -13.49 -11.80
CA LEU A 9 13.67 -13.21 -10.78
C LEU A 9 14.80 -14.24 -10.77
N ALA A 10 14.48 -15.53 -10.91
CA ALA A 10 15.49 -16.58 -10.97
C ALA A 10 16.40 -16.40 -12.19
N ASP A 11 15.82 -16.08 -13.35
CA ASP A 11 16.55 -15.85 -14.59
C ASP A 11 17.45 -14.61 -14.47
N LEU A 12 16.97 -13.53 -13.84
CA LEU A 12 17.77 -12.33 -13.56
C LEU A 12 18.93 -12.63 -12.61
N PHE A 13 18.73 -13.45 -11.58
CA PHE A 13 19.80 -13.85 -10.65
C PHE A 13 20.93 -14.57 -11.38
N VAL A 14 20.59 -15.43 -12.34
CA VAL A 14 21.56 -16.14 -13.17
C VAL A 14 22.21 -15.17 -14.18
N GLN A 15 21.42 -14.38 -14.89
CA GLN A 15 21.89 -13.44 -15.92
C GLN A 15 22.92 -12.45 -15.36
N TYR A 16 22.65 -11.90 -14.17
CA TYR A 16 23.53 -10.95 -13.52
C TYR A 16 24.54 -11.59 -12.57
N ASN A 17 24.60 -12.93 -12.49
CA ASN A 17 25.49 -13.70 -11.62
C ASN A 17 25.48 -13.18 -10.16
N VAL A 18 24.27 -12.99 -9.63
CA VAL A 18 24.05 -12.40 -8.31
C VAL A 18 24.56 -13.35 -7.23
N LYS A 19 25.44 -12.84 -6.36
CA LYS A 19 26.09 -13.59 -5.28
C LYS A 19 25.81 -12.95 -3.92
N SER A 20 26.06 -13.71 -2.86
CA SER A 20 25.99 -13.21 -1.48
C SER A 20 26.86 -11.95 -1.30
N PRO A 21 26.29 -10.82 -0.85
CA PRO A 21 27.04 -9.56 -0.74
C PRO A 21 28.14 -9.59 0.32
N SER A 22 28.04 -10.48 1.33
CA SER A 22 29.03 -10.56 2.43
C SER A 22 30.13 -11.58 2.19
N THR A 23 29.85 -12.65 1.43
CA THR A 23 30.78 -13.79 1.27
C THR A 23 31.13 -14.10 -0.18
N GLY A 24 30.40 -13.58 -1.16
CA GLY A 24 30.58 -13.93 -2.57
C GLY A 24 30.09 -15.33 -2.96
N ASN A 25 29.47 -16.06 -2.04
CA ASN A 25 28.93 -17.39 -2.30
C ASN A 25 27.75 -17.34 -3.27
N ASP A 26 27.55 -18.44 -3.99
CA ASP A 26 26.38 -18.63 -4.84
C ASP A 26 25.09 -18.66 -4.01
N LEU A 27 24.04 -18.06 -4.57
CA LEU A 27 22.72 -18.04 -3.96
C LEU A 27 21.86 -19.18 -4.52
N THR A 28 21.00 -19.74 -3.68
CA THR A 28 19.94 -20.64 -4.14
C THR A 28 18.90 -19.86 -4.95
N PRO A 29 18.13 -20.53 -5.84
CA PRO A 29 17.03 -19.89 -6.54
C PRO A 29 16.05 -19.19 -5.58
N PRO A 30 15.43 -18.08 -6.01
CA PRO A 30 14.46 -17.37 -5.18
C PRO A 30 13.26 -18.26 -4.86
N ILE A 31 12.86 -18.26 -3.59
CA ILE A 31 11.69 -18.99 -3.09
C ILE A 31 10.74 -18.04 -2.36
N SER A 32 9.45 -18.37 -2.40
CA SER A 32 8.45 -17.65 -1.62
C SER A 32 8.60 -17.94 -0.13
N PHE A 33 8.53 -16.90 0.68
CA PHE A 33 8.60 -17.00 2.13
C PHE A 33 7.40 -16.29 2.77
N ASN A 34 6.66 -16.99 3.63
CA ASN A 34 5.50 -16.41 4.31
C ASN A 34 5.98 -15.43 5.39
N LEU A 35 5.53 -14.17 5.28
CA LEU A 35 5.88 -13.09 6.20
C LEU A 35 4.99 -13.05 7.45
N MET A 36 4.06 -13.97 7.65
CA MET A 36 3.25 -14.00 8.87
C MET A 36 3.96 -14.74 10.01
N PHE A 37 3.90 -14.20 11.23
CA PHE A 37 4.35 -14.91 12.42
C PHE A 37 3.33 -15.97 12.80
N GLN A 38 3.73 -17.24 12.74
CA GLN A 38 2.93 -18.37 13.15
C GLN A 38 2.99 -18.59 14.67
N THR A 39 1.86 -18.95 15.27
CA THR A 39 1.73 -19.32 16.69
C THR A 39 0.66 -20.40 16.87
N SER A 40 0.47 -20.87 18.10
CA SER A 40 -0.61 -21.80 18.48
C SER A 40 -1.49 -21.17 19.57
N ILE A 41 -2.80 -21.26 19.38
CA ILE A 41 -3.83 -20.71 20.28
C ILE A 41 -4.29 -21.82 21.24
N GLY A 42 -4.18 -21.55 22.54
CA GLY A 42 -4.56 -22.50 23.58
C GLY A 42 -3.55 -23.65 23.81
N PRO A 43 -3.77 -24.48 24.84
CA PRO A 43 -2.89 -25.60 25.14
C PRO A 43 -3.02 -26.72 24.10
N GLY A 44 -1.92 -27.45 23.85
CA GLY A 44 -1.93 -28.64 23.01
C GLY A 44 -1.69 -28.43 21.51
N GLY A 45 -1.57 -27.19 21.03
CA GLY A 45 -1.15 -26.91 19.65
C GLY A 45 -2.19 -27.24 18.56
N ASN A 46 -3.43 -27.56 18.95
CA ASN A 46 -4.48 -27.98 18.02
C ASN A 46 -5.06 -26.83 17.17
N MET A 47 -4.86 -25.58 17.58
CA MET A 47 -5.34 -24.41 16.84
C MET A 47 -4.15 -23.56 16.42
N GLN A 48 -3.80 -23.60 15.14
CA GLN A 48 -2.78 -22.74 14.57
C GLN A 48 -3.33 -21.32 14.38
N GLY A 49 -2.54 -20.33 14.72
CA GLY A 49 -2.87 -18.92 14.56
C GLY A 49 -1.71 -18.14 13.96
N TYR A 50 -2.00 -16.88 13.61
CA TYR A 50 -1.01 -15.95 13.11
C TYR A 50 -1.15 -14.61 13.80
N LEU A 51 -0.03 -13.92 14.02
CA LEU A 51 -0.10 -12.50 14.31
C LEU A 51 -0.52 -11.75 13.05
N ARG A 52 -1.46 -10.82 13.19
CA ARG A 52 -2.05 -10.10 12.06
C ARG A 52 -0.98 -9.29 11.30
N PRO A 53 -0.89 -9.43 9.97
CA PRO A 53 0.02 -8.62 9.15
C PRO A 53 -0.53 -7.22 8.81
N GLU A 54 -1.82 -7.02 9.07
CA GLU A 54 -2.61 -5.81 8.83
C GLU A 54 -3.78 -5.71 9.83
N THR A 55 -4.48 -4.58 9.86
CA THR A 55 -5.64 -4.35 10.73
C THR A 55 -6.99 -4.45 10.02
N ALA A 56 -7.02 -4.32 8.69
CA ALA A 56 -8.19 -4.36 7.82
C ALA A 56 -9.13 -5.56 8.06
N GLN A 57 -8.58 -6.77 8.21
CA GLN A 57 -9.37 -8.01 8.40
C GLN A 57 -10.32 -7.93 9.61
N GLY A 58 -9.91 -7.26 10.69
CA GLY A 58 -10.75 -7.07 11.88
C GLY A 58 -11.99 -6.21 11.57
N ILE A 59 -11.84 -5.23 10.68
CA ILE A 59 -12.93 -4.36 10.22
C ILE A 59 -13.89 -5.16 9.35
N PHE A 60 -13.37 -5.95 8.40
CA PHE A 60 -14.19 -6.77 7.50
C PHE A 60 -15.03 -7.82 8.24
N LEU A 61 -14.45 -8.53 9.20
CA LEU A 61 -15.17 -9.50 10.03
C LEU A 61 -16.33 -8.86 10.82
N ASN A 62 -16.24 -7.56 11.11
CA ASN A 62 -17.27 -6.80 11.83
C ASN A 62 -18.17 -5.94 10.92
N PHE A 63 -18.07 -6.08 9.60
CA PHE A 63 -18.77 -5.23 8.63
C PHE A 63 -20.27 -5.08 8.92
N LYS A 64 -20.97 -6.17 9.23
CA LYS A 64 -22.42 -6.12 9.50
C LYS A 64 -22.78 -5.17 10.65
N ARG A 65 -22.00 -5.18 11.74
CA ARG A 65 -22.23 -4.30 12.90
C ARG A 65 -21.84 -2.86 12.61
N LEU A 66 -20.78 -2.66 11.84
CA LEU A 66 -20.34 -1.33 11.42
C LEU A 66 -21.34 -0.68 10.45
N LEU A 67 -21.89 -1.47 9.52
CA LEU A 67 -22.94 -1.03 8.60
C LEU A 67 -24.24 -0.70 9.35
N GLU A 68 -24.60 -1.50 10.35
CA GLU A 68 -25.76 -1.23 11.22
C GLU A 68 -25.61 0.10 11.96
N PHE A 69 -24.40 0.45 12.42
CA PHE A 69 -24.14 1.75 13.02
C PHE A 69 -24.43 2.92 12.07
N ASN A 70 -24.23 2.72 10.76
CA ASN A 70 -24.61 3.69 9.72
C ASN A 70 -26.02 3.45 9.15
N GLN A 71 -26.91 2.79 9.90
CA GLN A 71 -28.30 2.53 9.52
C GLN A 71 -28.45 1.78 8.18
N GLY A 72 -27.46 0.94 7.82
CA GLY A 72 -27.50 0.22 6.56
C GLY A 72 -27.15 1.04 5.32
N LYS A 73 -26.69 2.29 5.47
CA LYS A 73 -26.41 3.20 4.35
C LYS A 73 -24.94 3.22 3.97
N LEU A 74 -24.68 3.46 2.69
CA LEU A 74 -23.35 3.77 2.14
C LEU A 74 -23.32 5.23 1.67
N PRO A 75 -22.14 5.87 1.61
CA PRO A 75 -20.86 5.37 2.09
C PRO A 75 -20.69 5.47 3.62
N PHE A 76 -19.77 4.70 4.18
CA PHE A 76 -19.24 4.89 5.53
C PHE A 76 -17.79 4.44 5.62
N ALA A 77 -17.08 4.87 6.66
CA ALA A 77 -15.72 4.41 6.92
C ALA A 77 -15.58 3.87 8.34
N ALA A 78 -14.74 2.86 8.49
CA ALA A 78 -14.23 2.38 9.76
C ALA A 78 -12.72 2.48 9.75
N ALA A 79 -12.12 2.72 10.91
CA ALA A 79 -10.68 2.86 11.05
C ALA A 79 -10.17 2.07 12.24
N GLN A 80 -8.95 1.57 12.15
CA GLN A 80 -8.27 0.93 13.26
C GLN A 80 -6.83 1.44 13.35
N ILE A 81 -6.41 1.75 14.58
CA ILE A 81 -5.02 2.08 14.90
C ILE A 81 -4.50 1.02 15.85
N GLY A 82 -3.41 0.35 15.48
CA GLY A 82 -2.83 -0.68 16.33
C GLY A 82 -1.62 -1.35 15.69
N ASN A 83 -1.03 -2.29 16.44
CA ASN A 83 0.17 -2.98 15.98
C ASN A 83 -0.16 -4.07 14.96
N SER A 84 0.74 -4.24 14.00
CA SER A 84 0.77 -5.35 13.05
C SER A 84 2.18 -5.92 12.95
N PHE A 85 2.27 -7.16 12.49
CA PHE A 85 3.48 -7.95 12.57
C PHE A 85 3.83 -8.53 11.20
N ARG A 86 5.06 -8.29 10.75
CA ARG A 86 5.59 -8.84 9.49
C ARG A 86 6.94 -9.47 9.76
N ASN A 87 7.09 -10.76 9.51
CA ASN A 87 8.30 -11.54 9.71
C ASN A 87 9.33 -11.26 8.61
N GLU A 88 9.76 -10.00 8.52
CA GLU A 88 10.70 -9.51 7.52
C GLU A 88 11.99 -10.34 7.51
N ILE A 89 12.39 -10.78 6.31
CA ILE A 89 13.51 -11.71 6.11
C ILE A 89 14.82 -11.10 6.62
N SER A 90 15.07 -9.83 6.33
CA SER A 90 16.32 -9.13 6.67
C SER A 90 16.07 -7.65 6.97
N PRO A 91 15.74 -7.28 8.24
CA PRO A 91 15.46 -5.90 8.63
C PRO A 91 16.78 -5.11 8.76
N ARG A 92 17.20 -4.41 7.71
CA ARG A 92 18.47 -3.65 7.65
C ARG A 92 18.31 -2.13 7.55
N SER A 93 17.07 -1.63 7.61
CA SER A 93 16.73 -0.24 7.25
C SER A 93 16.22 0.59 8.45
N GLY A 94 16.66 0.26 9.68
CA GLY A 94 16.15 0.90 10.89
C GLY A 94 14.62 0.83 10.99
N LEU A 95 13.97 1.96 11.28
CA LEU A 95 12.51 2.03 11.39
C LEU A 95 11.76 1.84 10.07
N ILE A 96 12.43 1.92 8.91
CA ILE A 96 11.79 1.72 7.60
C ILE A 96 11.38 0.25 7.41
N ARG A 97 12.07 -0.69 8.06
CA ARG A 97 11.79 -2.12 7.93
C ARG A 97 11.92 -2.84 9.27
N VAL A 98 10.81 -2.87 10.00
CA VAL A 98 10.68 -3.51 11.32
C VAL A 98 9.68 -4.67 11.27
N ARG A 99 9.76 -5.54 12.28
CA ARG A 99 8.88 -6.73 12.37
C ARG A 99 7.58 -6.50 13.14
N GLU A 100 7.54 -5.45 13.93
CA GLU A 100 6.37 -4.97 14.66
C GLU A 100 6.30 -3.45 14.50
N PHE A 101 5.13 -2.94 14.14
CA PHE A 101 4.91 -1.50 13.99
C PHE A 101 3.43 -1.16 14.13
N THR A 102 3.16 0.08 14.53
CA THR A 102 1.81 0.62 14.59
C THR A 102 1.38 1.14 13.23
N MET A 103 0.20 0.72 12.78
CA MET A 103 -0.45 1.24 11.57
C MET A 103 -1.79 1.88 11.92
N ALA A 104 -2.22 2.78 11.05
CA ALA A 104 -3.55 3.35 11.04
C ALA A 104 -4.17 3.08 9.66
N GLU A 105 -5.17 2.21 9.61
CA GLU A 105 -5.88 1.84 8.38
C GLU A 105 -7.32 2.34 8.41
N ILE A 106 -7.82 2.75 7.25
CA ILE A 106 -9.19 3.23 7.07
C ILE A 106 -9.80 2.41 5.94
N GLU A 107 -10.87 1.70 6.26
CA GLU A 107 -11.72 1.01 5.28
C GLU A 107 -12.91 1.90 4.96
N HIS A 108 -12.89 2.53 3.78
CA HIS A 108 -13.97 3.38 3.29
C HIS A 108 -14.88 2.61 2.33
N PHE A 109 -16.01 2.15 2.84
CA PHE A 109 -17.03 1.41 2.11
C PHE A 109 -17.92 2.37 1.32
N VAL A 110 -18.05 2.14 0.02
CA VAL A 110 -18.82 2.96 -0.91
C VAL A 110 -19.62 2.07 -1.85
N ASP A 111 -20.72 2.59 -2.40
CA ASP A 111 -21.44 1.92 -3.48
C ASP A 111 -20.52 1.79 -4.71
N PRO A 112 -20.34 0.59 -5.30
CA PRO A 112 -19.50 0.40 -6.46
C PRO A 112 -19.93 1.23 -7.68
N ASN A 113 -21.20 1.61 -7.78
CA ASN A 113 -21.76 2.45 -8.85
C ASN A 113 -21.68 3.95 -8.56
N GLU A 114 -21.44 4.35 -7.30
CA GLU A 114 -21.37 5.76 -6.88
C GLU A 114 -20.03 6.08 -6.19
N LYS A 115 -18.93 5.95 -6.93
CA LYS A 115 -17.57 6.30 -6.44
C LYS A 115 -17.31 7.81 -6.49
N VAL A 116 -18.18 8.60 -5.86
CA VAL A 116 -18.07 10.06 -5.77
C VAL A 116 -17.91 10.49 -4.31
N HIS A 117 -16.88 11.30 -4.03
CA HIS A 117 -16.68 11.85 -2.69
C HIS A 117 -17.12 13.31 -2.62
N SER A 118 -18.14 13.60 -1.82
CA SER A 118 -18.75 14.93 -1.71
C SER A 118 -17.79 16.05 -1.30
N LYS A 119 -16.67 15.71 -0.66
CA LYS A 119 -15.64 16.66 -0.20
C LYS A 119 -14.42 16.73 -1.12
N PHE A 120 -14.45 16.13 -2.31
CA PHE A 120 -13.30 16.15 -3.23
C PHE A 120 -12.89 17.58 -3.62
N SER A 121 -13.85 18.49 -3.78
CA SER A 121 -13.59 19.90 -4.06
C SER A 121 -12.66 20.57 -3.04
N ASN A 122 -12.63 20.11 -1.79
CA ASN A 122 -11.75 20.67 -0.74
C ASN A 122 -10.26 20.40 -0.99
N VAL A 123 -9.92 19.46 -1.88
CA VAL A 123 -8.55 19.05 -2.18
C VAL A 123 -8.24 19.07 -3.68
N ALA A 124 -9.22 19.41 -4.52
CA ALA A 124 -9.09 19.34 -5.98
C ALA A 124 -8.00 20.28 -6.51
N ASP A 125 -7.78 21.44 -5.87
CA ASP A 125 -6.77 22.42 -6.29
C ASP A 125 -5.35 22.12 -5.81
N LEU A 126 -5.13 21.00 -5.11
CA LEU A 126 -3.78 20.61 -4.70
C LEU A 126 -2.93 20.19 -5.89
N GLU A 127 -1.73 20.77 -5.99
CA GLU A 127 -0.69 20.33 -6.92
C GLU A 127 0.18 19.25 -6.28
N ILE A 128 0.12 18.04 -6.83
CA ILE A 128 0.75 16.85 -6.26
C ILE A 128 1.61 16.17 -7.33
N MET A 129 2.78 15.68 -6.94
CA MET A 129 3.64 14.87 -7.81
C MET A 129 3.06 13.45 -7.94
N LEU A 130 2.54 13.12 -9.11
CA LEU A 130 1.93 11.83 -9.44
C LEU A 130 2.84 11.02 -10.37
N TYR A 131 2.96 9.72 -10.11
CA TYR A 131 3.72 8.78 -10.92
C TYR A 131 2.84 7.59 -11.32
N SER A 132 2.10 7.77 -12.42
CA SER A 132 1.14 6.78 -12.92
C SER A 132 1.83 5.50 -13.43
N SER A 133 1.07 4.41 -13.51
CA SER A 133 1.57 3.13 -14.08
C SER A 133 2.01 3.30 -15.54
N LYS A 134 1.30 4.13 -16.31
CA LYS A 134 1.66 4.51 -17.69
C LYS A 134 2.99 5.25 -17.77
N ALA A 135 3.24 6.19 -16.86
CA ALA A 135 4.51 6.90 -16.82
C ALA A 135 5.68 5.95 -16.49
N GLN A 136 5.47 5.03 -15.53
CA GLN A 136 6.45 4.02 -15.15
C GLN A 136 6.82 3.09 -16.33
N THR A 137 5.81 2.56 -17.03
CA THR A 137 6.00 1.62 -18.15
C THR A 137 6.60 2.28 -19.38
N SER A 138 6.30 3.56 -19.62
CA SER A 138 6.89 4.34 -20.73
C SER A 138 8.26 4.96 -20.40
N GLY A 139 8.77 4.78 -19.18
CA GLY A 139 10.04 5.36 -18.74
C GLY A 139 10.01 6.89 -18.55
N GLN A 140 8.81 7.47 -18.45
CA GLN A 140 8.63 8.90 -18.19
C GLN A 140 8.80 9.21 -16.70
N SER A 141 9.12 10.47 -16.39
CA SER A 141 9.20 10.93 -15.00
C SER A 141 7.82 11.24 -14.42
N ALA A 142 7.72 11.19 -13.08
CA ALA A 142 6.57 11.70 -12.34
C ALA A 142 6.27 13.17 -12.71
N GLN A 143 4.99 13.54 -12.73
CA GLN A 143 4.53 14.86 -13.15
C GLN A 143 3.79 15.54 -12.00
N ILE A 144 3.96 16.85 -11.86
CA ILE A 144 3.10 17.64 -10.98
C ILE A 144 1.78 17.86 -11.70
N MET A 145 0.68 17.49 -11.05
CA MET A 145 -0.66 17.68 -11.58
C MET A 145 -1.57 18.27 -10.51
N ARG A 146 -2.53 19.10 -10.92
CA ARG A 146 -3.66 19.46 -10.08
C ARG A 146 -4.52 18.22 -9.88
N LEU A 147 -4.94 17.96 -8.64
CA LEU A 147 -5.64 16.74 -8.29
C LEU A 147 -7.00 16.60 -9.01
N GLY A 148 -7.70 17.72 -9.22
CA GLY A 148 -8.90 17.80 -10.05
C GLY A 148 -8.65 17.34 -11.49
N ASP A 149 -7.59 17.85 -12.11
CA ASP A 149 -7.23 17.51 -13.50
C ASP A 149 -6.83 16.03 -13.62
N ALA A 150 -6.14 15.49 -12.62
CA ALA A 150 -5.76 14.08 -12.58
C ALA A 150 -6.98 13.15 -12.53
N VAL A 151 -8.06 13.53 -11.84
CA VAL A 151 -9.32 12.78 -11.85
C VAL A 151 -10.07 12.96 -13.17
N GLU A 152 -10.16 14.20 -13.69
CA GLU A 152 -10.85 14.50 -14.95
C GLU A 152 -10.22 13.77 -16.15
N GLN A 153 -8.89 13.69 -16.20
CA GLN A 153 -8.15 12.99 -17.25
C GLN A 153 -8.11 11.46 -17.04
N GLY A 154 -8.71 10.94 -15.97
CA GLY A 154 -8.70 9.51 -15.65
C GLY A 154 -7.33 8.96 -15.25
N VAL A 155 -6.39 9.81 -14.81
CA VAL A 155 -5.14 9.36 -14.19
C VAL A 155 -5.44 8.72 -12.84
N ILE A 156 -6.28 9.38 -12.03
CA ILE A 156 -6.83 8.82 -10.80
C ILE A 156 -8.26 8.37 -11.09
N ASN A 157 -8.58 7.11 -10.77
CA ASN A 157 -9.81 6.44 -11.23
C ASN A 157 -11.11 7.16 -10.83
N ASN A 158 -11.18 7.74 -9.63
CA ASN A 158 -12.39 8.41 -9.14
C ASN A 158 -12.09 9.43 -8.03
N SER A 159 -13.10 10.24 -7.70
CA SER A 159 -12.95 11.32 -6.70
C SER A 159 -12.84 10.82 -5.25
N VAL A 160 -13.20 9.57 -4.94
CA VAL A 160 -12.95 8.97 -3.62
C VAL A 160 -11.45 8.75 -3.43
N LEU A 161 -10.79 8.09 -4.39
CA LEU A 161 -9.33 7.95 -4.41
C LEU A 161 -8.65 9.32 -4.40
N GLY A 162 -9.08 10.24 -5.27
CA GLY A 162 -8.58 11.60 -5.30
C GLY A 162 -8.70 12.31 -3.95
N TYR A 163 -9.85 12.20 -3.28
CA TYR A 163 -10.04 12.81 -1.97
C TYR A 163 -9.05 12.27 -0.93
N PHE A 164 -8.87 10.96 -0.85
CA PHE A 164 -7.92 10.36 0.08
C PHE A 164 -6.47 10.69 -0.25
N ILE A 165 -6.06 10.70 -1.52
CA ILE A 165 -4.73 11.16 -1.94
C ILE A 165 -4.48 12.60 -1.44
N GLY A 166 -5.44 13.50 -1.67
CA GLY A 166 -5.33 14.89 -1.20
C GLY A 166 -5.24 15.01 0.32
N ARG A 167 -6.04 14.23 1.06
CA ARG A 167 -6.00 14.20 2.53
C ARG A 167 -4.72 13.59 3.08
N ILE A 168 -4.19 12.54 2.46
CA ILE A 168 -2.90 11.92 2.81
C ILE A 168 -1.78 12.92 2.57
N TYR A 169 -1.77 13.60 1.43
CA TYR A 169 -0.82 14.67 1.14
C TYR A 169 -0.83 15.74 2.24
N LEU A 170 -2.01 16.29 2.55
CA LEU A 170 -2.15 17.31 3.60
C LEU A 170 -1.68 16.81 4.97
N TYR A 171 -1.98 15.55 5.32
CA TYR A 171 -1.51 14.94 6.56
C TYR A 171 0.03 14.85 6.60
N LEU A 172 0.65 14.30 5.56
CA LEU A 172 2.10 14.13 5.49
C LEU A 172 2.85 15.46 5.55
N ILE A 173 2.37 16.47 4.80
CA ILE A 173 2.95 17.82 4.88
C ILE A 173 2.79 18.41 6.27
N LYS A 174 1.61 18.23 6.91
CA LYS A 174 1.36 18.76 8.26
C LYS A 174 2.26 18.14 9.32
N VAL A 175 2.62 16.86 9.19
CA VAL A 175 3.54 16.18 10.13
C VAL A 175 5.03 16.41 9.80
N GLY A 176 5.33 17.18 8.74
CA GLY A 176 6.68 17.66 8.44
C GLY A 176 7.37 16.98 7.25
N VAL A 177 6.67 16.17 6.45
CA VAL A 177 7.24 15.65 5.19
C VAL A 177 7.43 16.80 4.20
N ALA A 178 8.61 16.88 3.59
CA ALA A 178 8.93 17.92 2.63
C ALA A 178 8.21 17.68 1.28
N LYS A 179 7.59 18.73 0.73
CA LYS A 179 6.78 18.64 -0.51
C LYS A 179 7.59 18.14 -1.71
N ASP A 180 8.82 18.60 -1.86
CA ASP A 180 9.76 18.22 -2.92
C ASP A 180 10.28 16.78 -2.79
N LYS A 181 10.00 16.13 -1.66
CA LYS A 181 10.36 14.74 -1.38
C LYS A 181 9.16 13.81 -1.30
N LEU A 182 7.95 14.28 -1.59
CA LEU A 182 6.73 13.48 -1.54
C LEU A 182 6.17 13.28 -2.95
N ARG A 183 5.87 12.04 -3.31
CA ARG A 183 5.12 11.71 -4.54
C ARG A 183 4.08 10.63 -4.25
N PHE A 184 3.12 10.48 -5.16
CA PHE A 184 2.17 9.36 -5.16
C PHE A 184 2.44 8.49 -6.37
N ARG A 185 2.75 7.22 -6.17
CA ARG A 185 3.04 6.25 -7.23
C ARG A 185 1.89 5.28 -7.36
N GLN A 186 1.39 5.09 -8.57
CA GLN A 186 0.37 4.10 -8.86
C GLN A 186 1.01 2.71 -8.96
N HIS A 187 0.35 1.68 -8.43
CA HIS A 187 0.76 0.29 -8.65
C HIS A 187 0.62 -0.10 -10.13
N MET A 188 1.50 -0.99 -10.60
CA MET A 188 1.34 -1.62 -11.91
C MET A 188 0.39 -2.82 -11.84
N ASP A 189 -0.16 -3.26 -12.98
CA ASP A 189 -1.15 -4.33 -13.04
C ASP A 189 -0.69 -5.65 -12.39
N ASN A 190 0.61 -5.94 -12.45
CA ASN A 190 1.26 -7.11 -11.84
C ASN A 190 1.83 -6.87 -10.43
N GLU A 191 1.75 -5.65 -9.91
CA GLU A 191 2.11 -5.29 -8.54
C GLU A 191 0.87 -5.23 -7.63
N MET A 192 -0.32 -5.09 -8.21
CA MET A 192 -1.55 -4.95 -7.45
C MET A 192 -1.73 -6.11 -6.47
N ALA A 193 -2.08 -5.77 -5.23
CA ALA A 193 -2.58 -6.77 -4.30
C ALA A 193 -3.77 -7.50 -4.92
N HIS A 194 -3.89 -8.80 -4.63
CA HIS A 194 -4.92 -9.69 -5.16
C HIS A 194 -6.39 -9.22 -4.96
N TYR A 195 -6.61 -8.20 -4.12
CA TYR A 195 -7.91 -7.60 -3.81
C TYR A 195 -8.10 -6.16 -4.33
N ALA A 196 -7.09 -5.54 -4.95
CA ALA A 196 -7.13 -4.14 -5.38
C ALA A 196 -7.47 -4.00 -6.87
N CYS A 197 -8.20 -2.95 -7.24
CA CYS A 197 -8.48 -2.59 -8.65
C CYS A 197 -7.72 -1.34 -9.13
N ASP A 198 -7.27 -0.50 -8.20
CA ASP A 198 -6.38 0.66 -8.41
C ASP A 198 -5.74 0.96 -7.05
N CYS A 199 -4.47 1.32 -7.01
CA CYS A 199 -3.73 1.56 -5.77
C CYS A 199 -2.66 2.63 -5.98
N TRP A 200 -2.52 3.53 -4.99
CA TRP A 200 -1.58 4.63 -4.99
C TRP A 200 -0.83 4.69 -3.66
N ASP A 201 0.50 4.60 -3.73
CA ASP A 201 1.39 4.70 -2.58
C ASP A 201 1.92 6.12 -2.43
N ALA A 202 1.86 6.66 -1.22
CA ALA A 202 2.57 7.88 -0.87
C ALA A 202 4.04 7.54 -0.56
N GLU A 203 4.95 7.93 -1.44
CA GLU A 203 6.38 7.65 -1.32
C GLU A 203 7.15 8.90 -0.91
N THR A 204 8.04 8.73 0.06
CA THR A 204 8.95 9.79 0.52
C THR A 204 10.37 9.52 0.09
N LYS A 205 11.05 10.49 -0.52
CA LYS A 205 12.48 10.40 -0.85
C LYS A 205 13.31 10.48 0.42
N THR A 206 13.99 9.38 0.76
CA THR A 206 14.86 9.28 1.93
C THR A 206 16.32 9.07 1.52
N SER A 207 17.19 8.74 2.47
CA SER A 207 18.56 8.27 2.19
C SER A 207 18.60 6.82 1.69
N TYR A 208 17.51 6.08 1.85
CA TYR A 208 17.27 4.73 1.32
C TYR A 208 16.49 4.80 0.02
#